data_AF-A0A7Y4ST85-F1
#
_entry.id   AF-A0A7Y4ST85-F1
#
_cell.length_a   1.000
_cell.length_b   1.000
_cell.length_c   1.000
_cell.angle_alpha   90.00
_cell.angle_beta   90.00
_cell.angle_gamma   90.00
#
_symmetry.space_group_name_H-M   'P 1'
#
loop_
_entity.id
_entity.type
_entity.pdbx_description
1 polymer ?
#
loop_
_entity_poly.entity_id
_entity_poly.type
_entity_poly.pdbx_seq_one_letter_code
_entity_poly.pdbx_strand_id
1 'polypeptide(L)'
;GAQCAERHELAGHGPVIGLNTGSGGRWESKKLSEKRTVELAAALARALGGQATFLLCGGPEEAERNARIGAALEQRGLRWIDAGTNNTLLEFTALVARCDLLITSDSLALHLALTQKVPLLAFFAPTPAHEIELYGRGEKVASTAPDYASYRTDADTSTLTVERLLAAALRVLAKEGRRAPLA
;
A
#
# COMPACT_ATOMS: atom_id res chain seq x y z
N GLY A 1 -8.15 -24.78 1.96
CA GLY A 1 -8.18 -24.65 3.43
C GLY A 1 -6.84 -24.20 3.91
N ALA A 2 -6.50 -22.93 3.65
CA ALA A 2 -5.29 -22.29 4.14
C ALA A 2 -5.67 -21.41 5.32
N GLN A 3 -4.90 -21.53 6.40
CA GLN A 3 -5.06 -20.86 7.69
C GLN A 3 -5.41 -19.38 7.53
N CYS A 4 -6.67 -19.06 7.83
CA CYS A 4 -7.07 -17.73 8.23
C CYS A 4 -6.45 -17.50 9.61
N ALA A 5 -5.17 -17.11 9.65
CA ALA A 5 -4.51 -16.68 10.88
C ALA A 5 -5.42 -15.65 11.53
N GLU A 6 -5.79 -15.84 12.79
CA GLU A 6 -6.65 -14.91 13.52
C GLU A 6 -5.99 -13.53 13.55
N ARG A 7 -6.79 -12.46 13.66
CA ARG A 7 -6.34 -11.06 13.74
C ARG A 7 -5.25 -10.82 14.80
N HIS A 8 -5.07 -11.77 15.72
CA HIS A 8 -4.21 -11.70 16.89
C HIS A 8 -2.76 -12.14 16.64
N GLU A 9 -2.44 -12.97 15.64
CA GLU A 9 -1.06 -13.45 15.42
C GLU A 9 -0.16 -12.44 14.68
N LEU A 10 -0.76 -11.51 13.90
CA LEU A 10 -0.05 -10.40 13.27
C LEU A 10 0.03 -9.14 14.16
N ALA A 11 -0.73 -9.12 15.26
CA ALA A 11 -0.89 -7.97 16.16
C ALA A 11 0.25 -7.85 17.20
N GLY A 12 1.32 -8.61 17.05
CA GLY A 12 2.54 -8.43 17.82
C GLY A 12 3.31 -7.19 17.36
N HIS A 13 3.22 -6.11 18.14
CA HIS A 13 4.18 -4.99 18.17
C HIS A 13 4.03 -3.86 17.12
N GLY A 14 2.81 -3.56 16.63
CA GLY A 14 2.47 -2.32 15.91
C GLY A 14 1.61 -2.51 14.64
N PRO A 15 1.38 -1.45 13.84
CA PRO A 15 0.43 -1.50 12.72
C PRO A 15 0.94 -2.34 11.55
N VAL A 16 0.02 -3.07 10.90
CA VAL A 16 0.26 -3.81 9.66
C VAL A 16 0.00 -2.88 8.47
N ILE A 17 1.05 -2.59 7.70
CA ILE A 17 0.98 -1.72 6.52
C ILE A 17 1.09 -2.57 5.26
N GLY A 18 0.00 -2.66 4.50
CA GLY A 18 -0.02 -3.31 3.20
C GLY A 18 0.65 -2.45 2.14
N LEU A 19 1.64 -3.01 1.44
CA LEU A 19 2.28 -2.41 0.28
C LEU A 19 1.81 -3.18 -0.96
N ASN A 20 0.80 -2.66 -1.66
CA ASN A 20 0.42 -3.20 -2.96
C ASN A 20 1.40 -2.68 -4.02
N THR A 21 2.33 -3.53 -4.47
CA THR A 21 3.49 -3.12 -5.27
C THR A 21 3.23 -3.09 -6.78
N GLY A 22 2.09 -3.65 -7.19
CA GLY A 22 1.66 -3.81 -8.58
C GLY A 22 0.38 -3.07 -8.95
N SER A 23 0.09 -3.02 -10.24
CA SER A 23 -1.07 -2.34 -10.82
C SER A 23 -1.52 -2.92 -12.17
N GLY A 24 -1.15 -4.17 -12.46
CA GLY A 24 -1.29 -4.82 -13.77
C GLY A 24 -0.28 -4.30 -14.80
N GLY A 25 -0.08 -5.07 -15.88
CA GLY A 25 0.96 -4.80 -16.89
C GLY A 25 0.69 -3.63 -17.86
N ARG A 26 -0.50 -3.00 -17.84
CA ARG A 26 -0.83 -1.94 -18.80
C ARG A 26 -0.15 -0.60 -18.50
N TRP A 27 -0.02 -0.22 -17.23
CA TRP A 27 0.51 1.09 -16.83
C TRP A 27 1.63 0.94 -15.81
N GLU A 28 2.88 0.99 -16.26
CA GLU A 28 4.04 0.93 -15.37
C GLU A 28 4.11 2.16 -14.44
N SER A 29 3.68 3.33 -14.90
CA SER A 29 3.57 4.56 -14.10
C SER A 29 2.58 4.49 -12.93
N LYS A 30 1.74 3.45 -12.85
CA LYS A 30 0.89 3.19 -11.67
C LYS A 30 1.63 2.44 -10.55
N LYS A 31 2.88 2.01 -10.77
CA LYS A 31 3.72 1.36 -9.76
C LYS A 31 4.71 2.38 -9.19
N LEU A 32 4.82 2.49 -7.86
CA LEU A 32 5.99 3.14 -7.28
C LEU A 32 7.23 2.29 -7.57
N SER A 33 8.36 2.93 -7.88
CA SER A 33 9.61 2.19 -8.06
C SER A 33 9.97 1.40 -6.80
N GLU A 34 10.64 0.26 -6.95
CA GLU A 34 11.08 -0.58 -5.82
C GLU A 34 11.85 0.24 -4.78
N LYS A 35 12.74 1.14 -5.23
CA LYS A 35 13.46 2.09 -4.39
C LYS A 35 12.53 2.98 -3.56
N ARG A 36 11.53 3.64 -4.19
CA ARG A 36 10.60 4.54 -3.47
C ARG A 36 9.71 3.75 -2.51
N THR A 37 9.29 2.54 -2.87
CA THR A 37 8.53 1.66 -1.99
C THR A 37 9.32 1.34 -0.71
N VAL A 38 10.58 0.95 -0.84
CA VAL A 38 11.47 0.65 0.30
C VAL A 38 11.77 1.90 1.13
N GLU A 39 12.02 3.05 0.49
CA GLU A 39 12.26 4.31 1.19
C GLU A 39 11.04 4.78 1.98
N LEU A 40 9.83 4.63 1.42
CA LEU A 40 8.57 4.92 2.09
C LEU A 40 8.34 4.00 3.29
N ALA A 41 8.56 2.68 3.13
CA ALA A 41 8.47 1.73 4.23
C ALA A 41 9.46 2.09 5.37
N ALA A 42 10.71 2.39 5.04
CA ALA A 42 11.70 2.81 6.02
C ALA A 42 11.30 4.12 6.74
N ALA A 43 10.72 5.07 6.02
CA ALA A 43 10.26 6.34 6.60
C ALA A 43 9.06 6.14 7.54
N LEU A 44 8.10 5.29 7.14
CA LEU A 44 6.96 4.90 7.98
C LEU A 44 7.42 4.18 9.24
N ALA A 45 8.33 3.21 9.12
CA ALA A 45 8.87 2.49 10.27
C ALA A 45 9.51 3.45 11.27
N ARG A 46 10.34 4.40 10.81
CA ARG A 46 10.93 5.43 11.69
C ARG A 46 9.88 6.31 12.37
N ALA A 47 8.90 6.80 11.60
CA ALA A 47 7.84 7.65 12.13
C ALA A 47 6.95 6.92 13.16
N LEU A 48 6.87 5.59 13.06
CA LEU A 48 6.09 4.71 13.94
C LEU A 48 6.97 4.00 15.00
N GLY A 49 8.17 4.51 15.28
CA GLY A 49 9.03 3.97 16.34
C GLY A 49 9.52 2.53 16.12
N GLY A 50 9.60 2.06 14.88
CA GLY A 50 10.01 0.70 14.52
C GLY A 50 8.91 -0.36 14.67
N GLN A 51 7.67 0.06 14.96
CA GLN A 51 6.58 -0.83 15.30
C GLN A 51 5.81 -1.38 14.07
N ALA A 52 6.02 -0.83 12.88
CA ALA A 52 5.31 -1.28 11.69
C ALA A 52 5.79 -2.67 11.19
N THR A 53 4.84 -3.46 10.70
CA THR A 53 5.08 -4.67 9.89
C THR A 53 4.56 -4.44 8.47
N PHE A 54 5.37 -4.71 7.45
CA PHE A 54 5.02 -4.48 6.05
C PHE A 54 4.56 -5.75 5.35
N LEU A 55 3.31 -5.79 4.89
CA LEU A 55 2.76 -6.91 4.11
C LEU A 55 2.94 -6.62 2.61
N LEU A 56 3.77 -7.40 1.91
CA LEU A 56 4.01 -7.22 0.47
C LEU A 56 2.93 -7.93 -0.35
N CYS A 57 2.09 -7.14 -1.01
CA CYS A 57 0.96 -7.59 -1.80
C CYS A 57 1.27 -7.44 -3.31
N GLY A 58 0.79 -8.37 -4.13
CA GLY A 58 0.92 -8.30 -5.59
C GLY A 58 0.30 -9.50 -6.30
N GLY A 59 0.26 -9.46 -7.63
CA GLY A 59 -0.11 -10.61 -8.47
C GLY A 59 1.11 -11.42 -8.91
N PRO A 60 0.93 -12.47 -9.74
CA PRO A 60 2.03 -13.32 -10.19
C PRO A 60 3.17 -12.55 -10.87
N GLU A 61 2.84 -11.48 -11.60
CA GLU A 61 3.80 -10.57 -12.27
C GLU A 61 4.69 -9.80 -11.27
N GLU A 62 4.27 -9.68 -10.01
CA GLU A 62 5.03 -9.01 -8.96
C GLU A 62 5.92 -9.94 -8.13
N ALA A 63 6.00 -11.25 -8.43
CA ALA A 63 6.77 -12.20 -7.63
C ALA A 63 8.25 -11.79 -7.46
N GLU A 64 8.94 -11.54 -8.57
CA GLU A 64 10.35 -11.10 -8.51
C GLU A 64 10.50 -9.70 -7.91
N ARG A 65 9.55 -8.81 -8.20
CA ARG A 65 9.51 -7.44 -7.65
C ARG A 65 9.42 -7.47 -6.13
N ASN A 66 8.52 -8.29 -5.59
CA ASN A 66 8.30 -8.45 -4.16
C ASN A 66 9.49 -9.13 -3.49
N ALA A 67 10.13 -10.10 -4.14
CA ALA A 67 11.37 -10.68 -3.63
C ALA A 67 12.48 -9.62 -3.47
N ARG A 68 12.68 -8.76 -4.48
CA ARG A 68 13.67 -7.66 -4.41
C ARG A 68 13.32 -6.62 -3.34
N ILE A 69 12.05 -6.23 -3.24
CA ILE A 69 11.59 -5.30 -2.21
C ILE A 69 11.78 -5.93 -0.81
N GLY A 70 11.37 -7.18 -0.61
CA GLY A 70 11.51 -7.91 0.65
C GLY A 70 12.96 -8.00 1.11
N ALA A 71 13.88 -8.39 0.23
CA ALA A 71 15.31 -8.40 0.53
C ALA A 71 15.84 -7.00 0.93
N ALA A 72 15.39 -5.94 0.26
CA ALA A 72 15.77 -4.57 0.61
C ALA A 72 15.16 -4.07 1.93
N LEU A 73 13.97 -4.54 2.30
CA LEU A 73 13.37 -4.29 3.62
C LEU A 73 14.13 -5.02 4.73
N GLU A 74 14.48 -6.29 4.49
CA GLU A 74 15.28 -7.11 5.41
C GLU A 74 16.66 -6.50 5.67
N GLN A 75 17.36 -6.05 4.63
CA GLN A 75 18.64 -5.35 4.75
C GLN A 75 18.57 -4.08 5.61
N ARG A 76 17.38 -3.47 5.70
CA ARG A 76 17.12 -2.28 6.55
C ARG A 76 16.63 -2.64 7.95
N GLY A 77 16.56 -3.92 8.29
CA GLY A 77 16.05 -4.41 9.58
C GLY A 77 14.56 -4.15 9.77
N LEU A 78 13.79 -4.01 8.68
CA LEU A 78 12.36 -3.76 8.74
C LEU A 78 11.60 -5.09 8.80
N ARG A 79 10.56 -5.16 9.64
CA ARG A 79 9.69 -6.34 9.71
C ARG A 79 8.78 -6.38 8.49
N TRP A 80 8.77 -7.49 7.79
CA TRP A 80 7.93 -7.66 6.60
C TRP A 80 7.44 -9.11 6.47
N ILE A 81 6.37 -9.28 5.70
CA ILE A 81 5.72 -10.55 5.42
C ILE A 81 5.45 -10.61 3.91
N ASP A 82 5.80 -11.72 3.28
CA ASP A 82 5.36 -12.02 1.92
C ASP A 82 3.89 -12.46 1.97
N ALA A 83 2.99 -11.71 1.33
CA ALA A 83 1.58 -12.08 1.26
C ALA A 83 1.32 -13.19 0.21
N GLY A 84 2.35 -13.57 -0.56
CA GLY A 84 2.21 -14.41 -1.73
C GLY A 84 1.61 -13.68 -2.93
N THR A 85 1.86 -14.21 -4.12
CA THR A 85 1.46 -13.61 -5.40
C THR A 85 0.43 -14.42 -6.18
N ASN A 86 0.09 -15.62 -5.72
CA ASN A 86 -0.86 -16.52 -6.38
C ASN A 86 -2.15 -16.72 -5.55
N ASN A 87 -2.57 -15.66 -4.85
CA ASN A 87 -3.77 -15.67 -4.02
C ASN A 87 -5.04 -15.67 -4.89
N THR A 88 -6.03 -16.47 -4.51
CA THR A 88 -7.40 -16.27 -5.03
C THR A 88 -7.93 -14.91 -4.60
N LEU A 89 -8.98 -14.42 -5.28
CA LEU A 89 -9.61 -13.13 -4.93
C LEU A 89 -10.04 -13.09 -3.45
N LEU A 90 -10.56 -14.18 -2.90
CA LEU A 90 -10.99 -14.27 -1.51
C LEU A 90 -9.81 -14.25 -0.54
N GLU A 91 -8.73 -14.98 -0.83
CA GLU A 91 -7.51 -14.96 -0.02
C GLU A 91 -6.87 -13.57 -0.02
N PHE A 92 -6.77 -12.94 -1.20
CA PHE A 92 -6.23 -11.60 -1.31
C PHE A 92 -7.10 -10.57 -0.57
N THR A 93 -8.41 -10.70 -0.65
CA THR A 93 -9.34 -9.87 0.11
C THR A 93 -9.14 -10.05 1.62
N ALA A 94 -8.94 -11.27 2.09
CA ALA A 94 -8.67 -11.57 3.50
C ALA A 94 -7.34 -10.94 3.96
N LEU A 95 -6.30 -10.98 3.14
CA LEU A 95 -5.01 -10.33 3.40
C LEU A 95 -5.14 -8.80 3.49
N VAL A 96 -5.82 -8.18 2.52
CA VAL A 96 -6.09 -6.73 2.54
C VAL A 96 -6.85 -6.33 3.81
N ALA A 97 -7.84 -7.12 4.24
CA ALA A 97 -8.62 -6.87 5.46
C ALA A 97 -7.80 -6.90 6.77
N ARG A 98 -6.54 -7.36 6.73
CA ARG A 98 -5.62 -7.37 7.88
C ARG A 98 -4.74 -6.14 7.98
N CYS A 99 -4.77 -5.26 6.98
CA CYS A 99 -3.99 -4.04 7.00
C CYS A 99 -4.67 -2.97 7.87
N ASP A 100 -3.90 -2.27 8.68
CA ASP A 100 -4.30 -1.03 9.34
C ASP A 100 -4.18 0.18 8.38
N LEU A 101 -3.34 0.04 7.35
CA LEU A 101 -3.21 0.96 6.23
C LEU A 101 -2.83 0.18 4.98
N LEU A 102 -3.55 0.37 3.87
CA LEU A 102 -3.12 -0.09 2.54
C LEU A 102 -2.53 1.07 1.73
N ILE A 103 -1.32 0.89 1.20
CA ILE A 103 -0.69 1.81 0.25
C ILE A 103 -0.77 1.20 -1.14
N THR A 104 -1.43 1.88 -2.07
CA THR A 104 -1.74 1.33 -3.40
C THR A 104 -1.95 2.42 -4.45
N SER A 105 -1.82 2.09 -5.73
CA SER A 105 -2.45 2.86 -6.81
C SER A 105 -3.92 2.46 -6.99
N ASP A 106 -4.57 3.03 -8.00
CA ASP A 106 -5.92 2.68 -8.45
C ASP A 106 -5.96 1.31 -9.16
N SER A 107 -5.82 0.27 -8.34
CA SER A 107 -5.84 -1.15 -8.71
C SER A 107 -6.97 -1.90 -7.98
N LEU A 108 -7.11 -3.21 -8.25
CA LEU A 108 -8.02 -4.09 -7.52
C LEU A 108 -7.88 -3.96 -5.99
N ALA A 109 -6.66 -3.85 -5.48
CA ALA A 109 -6.39 -3.78 -4.05
C ALA A 109 -7.07 -2.56 -3.39
N LEU A 110 -7.11 -1.42 -4.09
CA LEU A 110 -7.81 -0.22 -3.62
C LEU A 110 -9.30 -0.51 -3.41
N HIS A 111 -9.94 -1.14 -4.39
CA HIS A 111 -11.37 -1.43 -4.32
C HIS A 111 -11.68 -2.43 -3.21
N LEU A 112 -10.84 -3.45 -3.02
CA LEU A 112 -10.98 -4.40 -1.92
C LEU A 112 -10.78 -3.72 -0.55
N ALA A 113 -9.84 -2.79 -0.41
CA ALA A 113 -9.69 -2.03 0.83
C ALA A 113 -10.95 -1.20 1.15
N LEU A 114 -11.53 -0.55 0.14
CA LEU A 114 -12.77 0.23 0.32
C LEU A 114 -13.95 -0.64 0.79
N THR A 115 -14.14 -1.83 0.19
CA THR A 115 -15.22 -2.75 0.61
C THR A 115 -15.00 -3.29 2.02
N GLN A 116 -13.75 -3.56 2.38
CA GLN A 116 -13.36 -4.04 3.70
C GLN A 116 -13.18 -2.94 4.75
N LYS A 117 -13.48 -1.68 4.38
CA LYS A 117 -13.34 -0.50 5.24
C LYS A 117 -11.91 -0.29 5.76
N VAL A 118 -10.92 -0.84 5.07
CA VAL A 118 -9.50 -0.70 5.38
C VAL A 118 -9.06 0.72 5.01
N PRO A 119 -8.42 1.46 5.93
CA PRO A 119 -7.85 2.76 5.65
C PRO A 119 -6.80 2.67 4.54
N LEU A 120 -6.76 3.64 3.63
CA LEU A 120 -5.82 3.57 2.51
C LEU A 120 -5.18 4.91 2.12
N LEU A 121 -3.95 4.80 1.62
CA LEU A 121 -3.26 5.85 0.87
C LEU A 121 -3.28 5.44 -0.61
N ALA A 122 -3.98 6.20 -1.43
CA ALA A 122 -4.02 6.00 -2.88
C ALA A 122 -3.11 7.02 -3.57
N PHE A 123 -2.25 6.56 -4.48
CA PHE A 123 -1.43 7.45 -5.31
C PHE A 123 -1.77 7.34 -6.79
N PHE A 124 -1.63 8.45 -7.51
CA PHE A 124 -2.11 8.60 -8.89
C PHE A 124 -1.08 9.31 -9.75
N ALA A 125 -0.85 8.83 -10.97
CA ALA A 125 0.00 9.51 -11.95
C ALA A 125 -0.68 9.57 -13.33
N PRO A 126 -0.83 8.45 -14.07
CA PRO A 126 -1.42 8.53 -15.41
C PRO A 126 -2.94 8.69 -15.37
N THR A 127 -3.61 8.27 -14.30
CA THR A 127 -5.05 8.35 -14.14
C THR A 127 -5.44 9.50 -13.20
N PRO A 128 -6.56 10.19 -13.47
CA PRO A 128 -7.03 11.27 -12.62
C PRO A 128 -7.58 10.75 -11.28
N ALA A 129 -7.06 11.28 -10.19
CA ALA A 129 -7.48 10.96 -8.83
C ALA A 129 -8.96 11.28 -8.54
N HIS A 130 -9.60 12.17 -9.31
CA HIS A 130 -11.01 12.53 -9.10
C HIS A 130 -11.99 11.45 -9.58
N GLU A 131 -11.56 10.51 -10.42
CA GLU A 131 -12.41 9.38 -10.87
C GLU A 131 -12.66 8.34 -9.79
N ILE A 132 -11.82 8.30 -8.75
CA ILE A 132 -11.86 7.27 -7.71
C ILE A 132 -12.28 7.87 -6.39
N GLU A 133 -13.51 7.67 -5.94
CA GLU A 133 -13.94 8.08 -4.60
C GLU A 133 -13.38 7.13 -3.52
N LEU A 134 -12.88 7.70 -2.40
CA LEU A 134 -12.37 6.93 -1.25
C LEU A 134 -13.39 6.81 -0.12
N TYR A 135 -14.54 7.46 -0.23
CA TYR A 135 -15.64 7.40 0.74
C TYR A 135 -15.20 7.79 2.16
N GLY A 136 -14.29 8.76 2.25
CA GLY A 136 -13.72 9.23 3.51
C GLY A 136 -12.80 8.22 4.23
N ARG A 137 -12.34 7.16 3.55
CA ARG A 137 -11.51 6.09 4.13
C ARG A 137 -10.01 6.21 3.84
N GLY A 138 -9.57 7.35 3.29
CA GLY A 138 -8.19 7.46 2.88
C GLY A 138 -7.80 8.84 2.41
N GLU A 139 -6.56 8.94 1.97
CA GLU A 139 -6.03 10.13 1.31
C GLU A 139 -5.50 9.80 -0.09
N LYS A 140 -5.60 10.79 -0.98
CA LYS A 140 -5.11 10.72 -2.35
C LYS A 140 -3.84 11.55 -2.48
N VAL A 141 -2.83 11.03 -3.16
CA VAL A 141 -1.64 11.77 -3.56
C VAL A 141 -1.49 11.67 -5.07
N ALA A 142 -1.80 12.76 -5.77
CA ALA A 142 -1.63 12.85 -7.22
C ALA A 142 -0.24 13.37 -7.61
N SER A 143 0.28 12.90 -8.74
CA SER A 143 1.43 13.52 -9.40
C SER A 143 1.10 14.98 -9.72
N THR A 144 2.07 15.86 -9.51
CA THR A 144 2.01 17.27 -9.90
C THR A 144 2.87 17.53 -11.14
N ALA A 145 3.29 16.48 -11.85
CA ALA A 145 4.02 16.60 -13.10
C ALA A 145 3.08 17.08 -14.23
N PRO A 146 3.61 17.71 -15.29
CA PRO A 146 2.78 18.25 -16.39
C PRO A 146 1.93 17.21 -17.12
N ASP A 147 2.30 15.94 -17.08
CA ASP A 147 1.63 14.82 -17.75
C ASP A 147 0.71 14.01 -16.83
N TYR A 148 0.39 14.53 -15.64
CA TYR A 148 -0.63 13.96 -14.76
C TYR A 148 -1.99 13.84 -15.48
N ALA A 149 -2.70 12.74 -15.24
CA ALA A 149 -3.99 12.41 -15.84
C ALA A 149 -3.98 12.29 -17.38
N SER A 150 -2.82 12.03 -17.98
CA SER A 150 -2.65 11.86 -19.44
C SER A 150 -3.00 10.47 -19.96
N TYR A 151 -3.23 9.49 -19.08
CA TYR A 151 -3.37 8.06 -19.37
C TYR A 151 -2.17 7.41 -20.07
N ARG A 152 -1.03 8.12 -20.17
CA ARG A 152 0.22 7.58 -20.70
C ARG A 152 0.71 6.42 -19.84
N THR A 153 1.30 5.41 -20.47
CA THR A 153 1.84 4.25 -19.73
C THR A 153 3.09 4.61 -18.92
N ASP A 154 3.81 5.65 -19.34
CA ASP A 154 5.09 6.13 -18.82
C ASP A 154 5.00 7.49 -18.10
N ALA A 155 3.82 7.88 -17.61
CA ALA A 155 3.61 9.18 -16.97
C ALA A 155 4.59 9.43 -15.80
N ASP A 156 5.02 10.69 -15.63
CA ASP A 156 6.03 11.04 -14.64
C ASP A 156 5.52 10.87 -13.20
N THR A 157 6.23 10.03 -12.45
CA THR A 157 5.99 9.72 -11.04
C THR A 157 6.99 10.41 -10.11
N SER A 158 7.87 11.28 -10.63
CA SER A 158 8.93 11.96 -9.87
C SER A 158 8.40 12.77 -8.69
N THR A 159 7.21 13.35 -8.86
CA THR A 159 6.54 14.17 -7.85
C THR A 159 5.82 13.35 -6.77
N LEU A 160 5.62 12.04 -6.97
CA LEU A 160 5.12 11.12 -5.94
C LEU A 160 6.26 10.78 -4.95
N THR A 161 6.75 11.80 -4.27
CA THR A 161 7.88 11.71 -3.35
C THR A 161 7.53 10.95 -2.08
N VAL A 162 8.54 10.34 -1.46
CA VAL A 162 8.41 9.67 -0.16
C VAL A 162 7.84 10.60 0.90
N GLU A 163 8.24 11.88 0.90
CA GLU A 163 7.75 12.89 1.83
C GLU A 163 6.24 13.11 1.71
N ARG A 164 5.72 13.32 0.49
CA ARG A 164 4.30 13.55 0.24
C ARG A 164 3.47 12.33 0.61
N LEU A 165 3.95 11.14 0.24
CA LEU A 165 3.30 9.86 0.55
C LEU A 165 3.30 9.59 2.06
N LEU A 166 4.43 9.80 2.74
CA LEU A 166 4.57 9.63 4.19
C LEU A 166 3.62 10.56 4.94
N ALA A 167 3.59 11.85 4.59
CA ALA A 167 2.73 12.82 5.26
C ALA A 167 1.24 12.43 5.14
N ALA A 168 0.82 11.93 3.97
CA ALA A 168 -0.53 11.45 3.76
C ALA A 168 -0.82 10.15 4.55
N ALA A 169 0.09 9.17 4.52
CA ALA A 169 -0.05 7.94 5.28
C ALA A 169 -0.19 8.19 6.80
N LEU A 170 0.63 9.09 7.36
CA LEU A 170 0.56 9.44 8.78
C LEU A 170 -0.75 10.15 9.14
N ARG A 171 -1.30 10.98 8.26
CA ARG A 171 -2.64 11.59 8.48
C ARG A 171 -3.75 10.55 8.49
N VAL A 172 -3.68 9.54 7.62
CA VAL A 172 -4.65 8.42 7.61
C VAL A 172 -4.56 7.65 8.93
N LEU A 173 -3.35 7.22 9.32
CA LEU A 173 -3.12 6.48 10.57
C LEU A 173 -3.56 7.28 11.82
N ALA A 174 -3.30 8.59 11.84
CA ALA A 174 -3.69 9.46 12.96
C ALA A 174 -5.20 9.72 13.07
N LYS A 175 -5.95 9.57 11.98
CA LYS A 175 -7.43 9.65 11.99
C LYS A 175 -8.04 8.36 12.55
N GLU A 176 -7.46 7.23 12.22
CA GLU A 176 -7.96 5.91 12.64
C GLU A 176 -7.64 5.61 14.11
N GLY A 177 -6.47 6.02 14.62
CA GLY A 177 -6.16 5.92 16.05
C GLY A 177 -7.09 6.73 16.97
N ARG A 178 -7.90 7.65 16.42
CA ARG A 178 -8.94 8.42 17.15
C ARG A 178 -10.33 7.79 17.07
N ARG A 179 -10.51 6.77 16.22
CA ARG A 179 -11.77 6.03 16.09
C ARG A 179 -11.77 4.95 17.17
N ALA A 180 -12.57 5.12 18.22
CA ALA A 180 -12.81 4.06 19.20
C ALA A 180 -13.23 2.77 18.47
N PRO A 181 -12.78 1.59 18.92
CA PRO A 181 -13.26 0.34 18.32
C PRO A 181 -14.78 0.31 18.46
N LEU A 182 -15.46 0.15 17.34
CA LEU A 182 -16.90 -0.12 17.34
C LEU A 182 -17.09 -1.42 18.13
N ALA A 183 -17.77 -1.29 19.27
CA ALA A 183 -18.19 -2.38 20.15
C ALA A 183 -19.13 -3.36 19.43
#